data_AF-A0A850C1F5-F1
#
_entry.id   AF-A0A850C1F5-F1
#
_cell.length_a   1.000
_cell.length_b   1.000
_cell.length_c   1.000
_cell.angle_alpha   90.00
_cell.angle_beta   90.00
_cell.angle_gamma   90.00
#
_symmetry.space_group_name_H-M   'P 1'
#
loop_
_entity.id
_entity.type
_entity.pdbx_description
1 polymer ?
#
loop_
_entity_poly.entity_id
_entity_poly.type
_entity_poly.pdbx_seq_one_letter_code
_entity_poly.pdbx_strand_id
1 'polypeptide(L)'
;MSRSESLYEAKRWWLTAQDDLEAAKALHEAQKFSHACFLSQQSAEKAVKALWFAIDSDPWGHSIQKLVMQFPQQDMLNDVQNWILQAAYLDKYYIPTRYPNGLPDLTPSQVYTSQDSTQAIEKATFFLKETQKLLENL
;
A
#
# COMPACT_ATOMS: atom_id res chain seq x y z
N MET A 1 11.33 -6.99 20.23
CA MET A 1 12.63 -7.34 19.61
C MET A 1 13.66 -6.30 20.02
N SER A 2 14.95 -6.49 19.72
CA SER A 2 15.92 -5.37 19.82
C SER A 2 15.60 -4.31 18.76
N ARG A 3 15.91 -3.03 19.03
CA ARG A 3 15.66 -1.93 18.07
C ARG A 3 16.28 -2.22 16.69
N SER A 4 17.44 -2.85 16.65
CA SER A 4 18.10 -3.26 15.40
C SER A 4 17.32 -4.33 14.62
N GLU A 5 16.70 -5.29 15.31
CA GLU A 5 15.88 -6.32 14.67
C GLU A 5 14.57 -5.73 14.12
N SER A 6 13.91 -4.86 14.89
CA SER A 6 12.69 -4.16 14.47
C SER A 6 12.91 -3.31 13.21
N LEU A 7 14.01 -2.53 13.18
CA LEU A 7 14.39 -1.72 12.01
C LEU A 7 14.81 -2.57 10.80
N TYR A 8 15.47 -3.71 11.05
CA TYR A 8 15.80 -4.66 9.99
C TYR A 8 14.52 -5.24 9.35
N GLU A 9 13.54 -5.65 10.17
CA GLU A 9 12.27 -6.14 9.66
C GLU A 9 11.48 -5.05 8.93
N ALA A 10 11.40 -3.84 9.49
CA ALA A 10 10.80 -2.69 8.81
C ALA A 10 11.39 -2.47 7.41
N LYS A 11 12.73 -2.55 7.28
CA LYS A 11 13.40 -2.41 5.99
C LYS A 11 13.01 -3.50 5.00
N ARG A 12 12.86 -4.76 5.44
CA ARG A 12 12.40 -5.86 4.57
C ARG A 12 11.00 -5.62 4.05
N TRP A 13 10.09 -5.15 4.90
CA TRP A 13 8.73 -4.80 4.50
C TRP A 13 8.68 -3.61 3.53
N TRP A 14 9.47 -2.58 3.80
CA TRP A 14 9.55 -1.42 2.91
C TRP A 14 10.17 -1.77 1.54
N LEU A 15 11.22 -2.59 1.48
CA LEU A 15 11.78 -3.08 0.22
C LEU A 15 10.76 -3.90 -0.57
N THR A 16 9.98 -4.74 0.10
CA THR A 16 8.89 -5.49 -0.56
C THR A 16 7.81 -4.54 -1.10
N ALA A 17 7.51 -3.45 -0.39
CA ALA A 17 6.59 -2.42 -0.85
C ALA A 17 7.12 -1.67 -2.09
N GLN A 18 8.43 -1.45 -2.15
CA GLN A 18 9.10 -0.85 -3.30
C GLN A 18 8.99 -1.76 -4.53
N ASP A 19 9.32 -3.04 -4.38
CA ASP A 19 9.21 -4.03 -5.45
C ASP A 19 7.77 -4.13 -5.99
N ASP A 20 6.77 -4.13 -5.11
CA ASP A 20 5.35 -4.12 -5.51
C ASP A 20 5.00 -2.89 -6.36
N LEU A 21 5.52 -1.70 -6.03
CA LEU A 21 5.28 -0.48 -6.79
C LEU A 21 5.94 -0.53 -8.18
N GLU A 22 7.16 -1.08 -8.26
CA GLU A 22 7.86 -1.29 -9.52
C GLU A 22 7.10 -2.26 -10.42
N ALA A 23 6.64 -3.38 -9.85
CA ALA A 23 5.78 -4.33 -10.55
C ALA A 23 4.46 -3.70 -11.00
N ALA A 24 3.81 -2.88 -10.17
CA ALA A 24 2.59 -2.17 -10.53
C ALA A 24 2.79 -1.26 -11.75
N LYS A 25 3.91 -0.54 -11.82
CA LYS A 25 4.27 0.30 -12.98
C LYS A 25 4.50 -0.54 -14.22
N ALA A 26 5.25 -1.63 -14.13
CA ALA A 26 5.46 -2.53 -15.27
C ALA A 26 4.16 -3.12 -15.82
N LEU A 27 3.22 -3.47 -14.93
CA LEU A 27 1.90 -3.98 -15.31
C LEU A 27 1.01 -2.91 -15.92
N HIS A 28 1.13 -1.65 -15.50
CA HIS A 28 0.45 -0.54 -16.15
C HIS A 28 0.89 -0.39 -17.61
N GLU A 29 2.21 -0.40 -17.87
CA GLU A 29 2.76 -0.35 -19.22
C GLU A 29 2.31 -1.55 -20.08
N ALA A 30 2.20 -2.74 -19.46
CA ALA A 30 1.67 -3.94 -20.09
C ALA A 30 0.13 -3.97 -20.22
N GLN A 31 -0.55 -2.87 -19.91
CA GLN A 31 -2.02 -2.71 -19.94
C GLN A 31 -2.77 -3.73 -19.07
N LYS A 32 -2.13 -4.21 -17.99
CA LYS A 32 -2.72 -5.10 -16.98
C LYS A 32 -3.24 -4.29 -15.80
N PHE A 33 -4.19 -3.39 -16.08
CA PHE A 33 -4.62 -2.35 -15.15
C PHE A 33 -5.16 -2.88 -13.82
N SER A 34 -5.96 -3.96 -13.82
CA SER A 34 -6.45 -4.57 -12.58
C SER A 34 -5.32 -5.07 -11.68
N HIS A 35 -4.27 -5.64 -12.27
CA HIS A 35 -3.11 -6.15 -11.53
C HIS A 35 -2.23 -5.00 -11.03
N ALA A 36 -2.07 -3.95 -11.83
CA ALA A 36 -1.40 -2.72 -11.40
C ALA A 36 -2.11 -2.06 -10.20
N CYS A 37 -3.44 -1.99 -10.21
CA CYS A 37 -4.24 -1.50 -9.08
C CYS A 37 -4.04 -2.36 -7.83
N PHE A 38 -4.07 -3.69 -7.97
CA PHE A 38 -3.86 -4.61 -6.86
C PHE A 38 -2.48 -4.45 -6.23
N LEU A 39 -1.42 -4.44 -7.03
CA LEU A 39 -0.06 -4.28 -6.51
C LEU A 39 0.21 -2.88 -5.96
N SER A 40 -0.48 -1.86 -6.45
CA SER A 40 -0.46 -0.52 -5.82
C SER A 40 -1.04 -0.55 -4.41
N GLN A 41 -2.16 -1.28 -4.20
CA GLN A 41 -2.71 -1.49 -2.85
C GLN A 41 -1.74 -2.29 -1.98
N GLN A 42 -1.15 -3.38 -2.50
CA GLN A 42 -0.19 -4.19 -1.73
C GLN A 42 1.07 -3.40 -1.34
N SER A 43 1.58 -2.56 -2.25
CA SER A 43 2.70 -1.66 -1.97
C SER A 43 2.39 -0.75 -0.79
N ALA A 44 1.26 -0.04 -0.82
CA ALA A 44 0.86 0.85 0.26
C ALA A 44 0.63 0.10 1.59
N GLU A 45 -0.01 -1.08 1.56
CA GLU A 45 -0.20 -1.92 2.74
C GLU A 45 1.13 -2.28 3.40
N LYS A 46 2.08 -2.80 2.61
CA LYS A 46 3.40 -3.22 3.12
C LYS A 46 4.22 -2.02 3.60
N ALA A 47 4.11 -0.87 2.93
CA ALA A 47 4.77 0.36 3.34
C ALA A 47 4.27 0.82 4.73
N VAL A 48 2.95 0.80 4.96
CA VAL A 48 2.41 1.13 6.29
C VAL A 48 2.83 0.09 7.32
N LYS A 49 2.80 -1.21 6.99
CA LYS A 49 3.26 -2.29 7.88
C LYS A 49 4.73 -2.13 8.27
N ALA A 50 5.58 -1.62 7.38
CA ALA A 50 6.98 -1.32 7.72
C ALA A 50 7.09 -0.33 8.89
N LEU A 51 6.21 0.68 8.97
CA LEU A 51 6.19 1.61 10.12
C LEU A 51 5.81 0.92 11.43
N TRP A 52 4.88 -0.04 11.39
CA TRP A 52 4.51 -0.83 12.56
C TRP A 52 5.70 -1.66 13.06
N PHE A 53 6.40 -2.35 12.16
CA PHE A 53 7.59 -3.13 12.54
C PHE A 53 8.71 -2.24 13.09
N ALA A 54 8.88 -1.02 12.57
CA ALA A 54 9.92 -0.11 13.03
C ALA A 54 9.78 0.28 14.52
N ILE A 55 8.55 0.21 15.04
CA ILE A 55 8.22 0.52 16.44
C ILE A 55 7.93 -0.75 17.26
N ASP A 56 8.37 -1.92 16.76
CA ASP A 56 8.19 -3.23 17.41
C ASP A 56 6.71 -3.58 17.68
N SER A 57 5.82 -3.18 16.76
CA SER A 57 4.38 -3.47 16.82
C SER A 57 3.94 -4.40 15.69
N ASP A 58 2.92 -5.22 15.96
CA ASP A 58 2.41 -6.21 15.01
C ASP A 58 1.19 -5.68 14.23
N PRO A 59 1.31 -5.43 12.92
CA PRO A 59 0.17 -5.02 12.11
C PRO A 59 -0.73 -6.20 11.74
N TRP A 60 -2.05 -5.98 11.70
CA TRP A 60 -3.01 -7.02 11.33
C TRP A 60 -4.00 -6.58 10.24
N GLY A 61 -4.32 -7.50 9.32
CA GLY A 61 -5.28 -7.29 8.23
C GLY A 61 -4.68 -6.65 6.97
N HIS A 62 -5.57 -6.28 6.04
CA HIS A 62 -5.24 -5.78 4.69
C HIS A 62 -5.81 -4.39 4.38
N SER A 63 -6.66 -3.84 5.27
CA SER A 63 -7.15 -2.48 5.10
C SER A 63 -6.06 -1.50 5.50
N ILE A 64 -5.51 -0.80 4.52
CA ILE A 64 -4.53 0.27 4.72
C ILE A 64 -5.17 1.34 5.61
N GLN A 65 -6.46 1.62 5.41
CA GLN A 65 -7.15 2.65 6.18
C GLN A 65 -7.17 2.28 7.67
N LYS A 66 -7.50 1.03 8.00
CA LYS A 66 -7.44 0.54 9.39
C LYS A 66 -6.02 0.54 9.94
N LEU A 67 -5.03 0.12 9.15
CA LEU A 67 -3.62 0.14 9.56
C LEU A 67 -3.12 1.55 9.89
N VAL A 68 -3.55 2.57 9.15
CA VAL A 68 -3.26 3.98 9.46
C VAL A 68 -4.01 4.42 10.71
N MET A 69 -5.31 4.15 10.78
CA MET A 69 -6.18 4.55 11.91
C MET A 69 -5.80 3.89 13.25
N GLN A 70 -5.15 2.73 13.21
CA GLN A 70 -4.76 1.97 14.41
C GLN A 70 -3.26 2.06 14.69
N PHE A 71 -2.49 2.75 13.86
CA PHE A 71 -1.04 2.89 14.07
C PHE A 71 -0.76 3.55 15.43
N PRO A 72 0.02 2.92 16.34
CA PRO A 72 0.19 3.44 17.70
C PRO A 72 0.81 4.83 17.79
N GLN A 73 1.63 5.23 16.82
CA GLN A 73 2.35 6.51 16.82
C GLN A 73 1.83 7.46 15.72
N GLN A 74 0.51 7.72 15.71
CA GLN A 74 -0.13 8.56 14.68
C GLN A 74 0.48 9.96 14.55
N ASP A 75 1.06 10.50 15.63
CA ASP A 75 1.72 11.80 15.63
C ASP A 75 2.95 11.86 14.69
N MET A 76 3.51 10.71 14.29
CA MET A 76 4.54 10.63 13.26
C MET A 76 3.99 10.89 11.85
N LEU A 77 2.69 10.68 11.63
CA LEU A 77 2.06 10.79 10.33
C LEU A 77 1.62 12.24 10.10
N ASN A 78 2.46 13.00 9.38
CA ASN A 78 2.09 14.34 8.94
C ASN A 78 0.80 14.28 8.11
N ASP A 79 -0.20 15.05 8.52
CA ASP A 79 -1.55 15.05 7.93
C ASP A 79 -2.16 13.66 7.82
N VAL A 80 -2.39 13.01 8.97
CA VAL A 80 -3.01 11.67 9.05
C VAL A 80 -4.33 11.55 8.28
N GLN A 81 -5.09 12.65 8.13
CA GLN A 81 -6.32 12.64 7.35
C GLN A 81 -6.06 12.39 5.86
N ASN A 82 -5.02 13.00 5.29
CA ASN A 82 -4.60 12.68 3.92
C ASN A 82 -4.19 11.20 3.80
N TRP A 83 -3.44 10.63 4.75
CA TRP A 83 -3.12 9.20 4.74
C TRP A 83 -4.37 8.31 4.71
N ILE A 84 -5.36 8.61 5.56
CA ILE A 84 -6.63 7.88 5.63
C ILE A 84 -7.39 7.97 4.30
N LEU A 85 -7.44 9.15 3.66
CA LEU A 85 -8.11 9.35 2.37
C LEU A 85 -7.43 8.57 1.24
N GLN A 86 -6.09 8.61 1.14
CA GLN A 86 -5.36 7.83 0.14
C GLN A 86 -5.53 6.32 0.38
N ALA A 87 -5.51 5.89 1.64
CA ALA A 87 -5.69 4.50 2.03
C ALA A 87 -7.07 3.97 1.65
N ALA A 88 -8.14 4.70 1.98
CA ALA A 88 -9.51 4.34 1.67
C ALA A 88 -9.76 4.21 0.15
N TYR A 89 -9.03 4.96 -0.66
CA TYR A 89 -9.07 4.82 -2.10
C TYR A 89 -8.46 3.48 -2.56
N LEU A 90 -7.27 3.15 -2.05
CA LEU A 90 -6.55 1.92 -2.41
C LEU A 90 -7.23 0.65 -1.89
N ASP A 91 -7.88 0.70 -0.72
CA ASP A 91 -8.57 -0.47 -0.13
C ASP A 91 -9.66 -1.04 -1.06
N LYS A 92 -10.23 -0.22 -1.96
CA LYS A 92 -11.19 -0.65 -3.00
C LYS A 92 -10.59 -1.62 -4.01
N TYR A 93 -9.27 -1.68 -4.13
CA TYR A 93 -8.55 -2.53 -5.08
C TYR A 93 -8.09 -3.86 -4.48
N TYR A 94 -8.31 -4.13 -3.19
CA TYR A 94 -7.80 -5.36 -2.57
C TYR A 94 -8.49 -6.64 -3.09
N ILE A 95 -9.83 -6.64 -3.17
CA ILE A 95 -10.64 -7.81 -3.57
C ILE A 95 -11.09 -7.74 -5.03
N PRO A 96 -11.77 -6.67 -5.49
CA PRO A 96 -12.47 -6.71 -6.78
C PRO A 96 -11.55 -6.72 -8.01
N THR A 97 -10.27 -6.37 -7.85
CA THR A 97 -9.24 -6.50 -8.90
C THR A 97 -8.86 -7.94 -9.22
N ARG A 98 -9.21 -8.90 -8.34
CA ARG A 98 -8.80 -10.31 -8.44
C ARG A 98 -9.98 -11.26 -8.60
N TYR A 99 -11.13 -10.92 -8.03
CA TYR A 99 -12.29 -11.83 -7.98
C TYR A 99 -13.44 -11.28 -8.85
N PRO A 100 -13.78 -11.95 -9.97
CA PRO A 100 -14.92 -11.57 -10.80
C PRO A 100 -16.25 -11.51 -10.04
N ASN A 101 -16.40 -12.30 -8.98
CA ASN A 101 -17.59 -12.29 -8.11
C ASN A 101 -17.83 -10.93 -7.43
N GLY A 102 -16.82 -10.04 -7.40
CA GLY A 102 -16.95 -8.66 -6.93
C GLY A 102 -17.44 -7.68 -8.02
N LEU A 103 -17.75 -8.15 -9.23
CA LEU A 103 -18.12 -7.36 -10.40
C LEU A 103 -19.38 -7.93 -11.06
N PRO A 104 -20.24 -7.10 -11.68
CA PRO A 104 -21.38 -7.57 -12.46
C PRO A 104 -20.90 -8.10 -13.83
N ASP A 105 -20.98 -9.42 -14.03
CA ASP A 105 -20.79 -10.18 -15.29
C ASP A 105 -19.47 -9.94 -16.08
N LEU A 106 -18.53 -9.17 -15.53
CA LEU A 106 -17.28 -8.79 -16.17
C LEU A 106 -16.05 -9.27 -15.40
N THR A 107 -14.96 -9.49 -16.13
CA THR A 107 -13.66 -9.76 -15.52
C THR A 107 -13.00 -8.46 -15.04
N PRO A 108 -12.11 -8.50 -14.02
CA PRO A 108 -11.35 -7.32 -13.62
C PRO A 108 -10.60 -6.65 -14.77
N SER A 109 -10.05 -7.42 -15.72
CA SER A 109 -9.37 -6.87 -16.91
C SER A 109 -10.27 -6.07 -17.86
N GLN A 110 -11.59 -6.26 -17.79
CA GLN A 110 -12.55 -5.49 -18.58
C GLN A 110 -13.05 -4.23 -17.87
N VAL A 111 -12.96 -4.19 -16.53
CA VAL A 111 -13.51 -3.09 -15.72
C VAL A 111 -12.46 -2.02 -15.41
N TYR A 112 -11.24 -2.43 -15.06
CA TYR A 112 -10.20 -1.49 -14.65
C TYR A 112 -9.48 -0.88 -15.86
N THR A 113 -9.28 0.43 -15.79
CA THR A 113 -8.76 1.25 -16.87
C THR A 113 -7.35 1.78 -16.59
N SER A 114 -6.73 2.37 -17.61
CA SER A 114 -5.46 3.09 -17.44
C SER A 114 -5.56 4.15 -16.33
N GLN A 115 -6.64 4.94 -16.31
CA GLN A 115 -6.87 5.96 -15.29
C GLN A 115 -6.89 5.39 -13.86
N ASP A 116 -7.55 4.24 -13.64
CA ASP A 116 -7.58 3.59 -12.34
C ASP A 116 -6.17 3.23 -11.86
N SER A 117 -5.39 2.60 -12.73
CA SER A 117 -4.03 2.19 -12.40
C SER A 117 -3.07 3.36 -12.21
N THR A 118 -3.20 4.45 -12.99
CA THR A 118 -2.45 5.69 -12.78
C THR A 118 -2.74 6.27 -11.39
N GLN A 119 -4.02 6.39 -11.03
CA GLN A 119 -4.42 6.88 -9.72
C GLN A 119 -3.95 5.96 -8.59
N ALA A 120 -4.01 4.64 -8.77
CA ALA A 120 -3.51 3.69 -7.78
C ALA A 120 -1.99 3.83 -7.57
N ILE A 121 -1.22 3.93 -8.65
CA ILE A 121 0.25 4.10 -8.61
C ILE A 121 0.63 5.42 -7.94
N GLU A 122 -0.06 6.51 -8.24
CA GLU A 122 0.18 7.82 -7.60
C GLU A 122 0.03 7.73 -6.08
N LYS A 123 -1.02 7.05 -5.61
CA LYS A 123 -1.31 6.88 -4.18
C LYS A 123 -0.33 5.93 -3.51
N ALA A 124 0.01 4.81 -4.15
CA ALA A 124 1.04 3.92 -3.65
C ALA A 124 2.41 4.61 -3.55
N THR A 125 2.74 5.46 -4.52
CA THR A 125 3.95 6.30 -4.50
C THR A 125 3.96 7.26 -3.30
N PHE A 126 2.81 7.84 -2.93
CA PHE A 126 2.68 8.63 -1.71
C PHE A 126 3.08 7.82 -0.47
N PHE A 127 2.47 6.65 -0.25
CA PHE A 127 2.80 5.80 0.91
C PHE A 127 4.28 5.39 0.93
N LEU A 128 4.83 4.97 -0.20
CA LEU A 128 6.23 4.54 -0.25
C LEU A 128 7.20 5.67 0.10
N LYS A 129 6.96 6.88 -0.42
CA LYS A 129 7.80 8.06 -0.15
C LYS A 129 7.68 8.53 1.30
N GLU A 130 6.46 8.64 1.83
CA GLU A 130 6.28 9.14 3.20
C GLU A 130 6.81 8.14 4.23
N THR A 131 6.58 6.84 4.02
CA THR A 131 7.13 5.81 4.91
C THR A 131 8.65 5.77 4.88
N GLN A 132 9.28 5.95 3.71
CA GLN A 132 10.74 6.03 3.60
C GLN A 132 11.31 7.17 4.46
N LYS A 133 10.75 8.38 4.32
CA LYS A 133 11.17 9.55 5.10
C LYS A 133 11.07 9.28 6.60
N LEU A 134 9.99 8.63 7.05
CA LEU A 134 9.81 8.32 8.47
C LEU A 134 10.83 7.31 8.96
N LEU A 135 11.09 6.24 8.19
CA LEU A 135 12.08 5.21 8.53
C LEU A 135 13.51 5.76 8.57
N GLU A 136 13.86 6.74 7.72
CA GLU A 136 15.17 7.41 7.72
C GLU A 136 15.41 8.29 8.96
N ASN A 137 14.34 8.66 9.68
CA ASN A 137 14.39 9.49 10.89
C ASN A 137 14.29 8.67 12.20
N LEU A 138 14.20 7.34 12.11
CA LEU A 138 14.14 6.39 13.25
C LEU A 138 15.51 5.78 13.55
#